data_AF-A0A9D4JC57-F1
#
_entry.id   AF-A0A9D4JC57-F1
#
_cell.length_a   1.000
_cell.length_b   1.000
_cell.length_c   1.000
_cell.angle_alpha   90.00
_cell.angle_beta   90.00
_cell.angle_gamma   90.00
#
_symmetry.space_group_name_H-M   'P 1'
#
loop_
_entity.id
_entity.type
_entity.pdbx_description
1 polymer ?
#
loop_
_entity_poly.entity_id
_entity_poly.type
_entity_poly.pdbx_seq_one_letter_code
_entity_poly.pdbx_strand_id
1 'polypeptide(L)' 'MGQRLTDNNPNIKDLSDKNRPTKLAERYSELYDNEWTNAFKDLNAIYNDEQKTIAMLPVILTVSTFIKMC' A
#
# COMPACT_ATOMS: atom_id res chain seq x y z
N MET A 1 30.53 5.39 28.05
CA MET A 1 30.32 3.98 28.42
C MET A 1 28.85 3.64 28.13
N GLY A 2 28.51 3.22 26.90
CA GLY A 2 27.10 3.09 26.46
C GLY A 2 26.81 1.89 25.57
N GLN A 3 27.67 0.86 25.60
CA GLN A 3 27.61 -0.30 24.70
C GLN A 3 26.95 -1.55 25.31
N ARG A 4 26.01 -1.42 26.25
CA ARG A 4 25.48 -2.61 26.96
C ARG A 4 23.97 -2.64 27.18
N LEU A 5 23.19 -2.17 26.21
CA LEU A 5 21.72 -2.37 26.21
C LEU A 5 21.21 -3.21 25.02
N THR A 6 22.09 -3.72 24.17
CA THR A 6 21.74 -4.48 22.95
C THR A 6 22.22 -5.94 22.96
N ASP A 7 22.92 -6.38 24.00
CA ASP A 7 23.24 -7.81 24.16
C ASP A 7 22.05 -8.52 24.81
N ASN A 8 21.37 -9.37 24.04
CA ASN A 8 20.45 -10.40 24.54
C ASN A 8 19.26 -9.90 25.39
N ASN A 9 18.62 -8.79 25.03
CA ASN A 9 17.29 -8.49 25.57
C ASN A 9 16.20 -8.94 24.57
N PRO A 10 15.59 -10.13 24.72
CA PRO A 10 14.49 -10.58 23.88
C PRO A 10 13.24 -9.66 23.96
N ASN A 11 13.18 -8.75 24.93
CA ASN A 11 12.12 -7.74 25.04
C ASN A 11 12.40 -6.44 24.27
N ILE A 12 13.61 -6.19 23.76
CA ILE A 12 13.89 -5.02 22.92
C ILE A 12 13.76 -5.45 21.47
N LYS A 13 12.54 -5.31 20.94
CA LYS A 13 12.24 -5.49 19.52
C LYS A 13 13.06 -4.47 18.74
N ASP A 14 13.92 -4.93 17.82
CA ASP A 14 14.67 -4.03 16.94
C ASP A 14 13.69 -3.27 16.04
N LEU A 15 13.44 -2.01 16.39
CA LEU A 15 12.56 -1.12 15.66
C LEU A 15 13.27 -0.39 14.52
N SER A 16 14.56 -0.63 14.31
CA SER A 16 15.29 -0.08 13.17
C SER A 16 15.11 -0.92 11.90
N ASP A 17 14.71 -2.19 12.05
CA ASP A 17 14.43 -3.07 10.92
C ASP A 17 13.23 -2.55 10.10
N LYS A 18 13.57 -2.11 8.88
CA LYS A 18 12.65 -1.60 7.87
C LYS A 18 11.76 -2.69 7.26
N ASN A 19 12.12 -3.95 7.42
CA ASN A 19 11.43 -5.11 6.85
C ASN A 19 10.63 -5.89 7.90
N ARG A 20 10.52 -5.38 9.13
CA ARG A 20 9.64 -5.96 10.14
C ARG A 20 8.20 -6.04 9.62
N PRO A 21 7.43 -7.08 9.99
CA PRO A 21 6.08 -7.30 9.45
C PRO A 21 5.16 -6.08 9.53
N THR A 22 5.23 -5.30 10.62
CA THR A 22 4.40 -4.09 10.76
C THR A 22 4.77 -2.98 9.79
N LYS A 23 6.06 -2.73 9.55
CA LYS A 23 6.51 -1.73 8.57
C LYS A 23 6.19 -2.14 7.15
N LEU A 24 6.26 -3.44 6.88
CA LEU A 24 5.85 -3.99 5.59
C LEU A 24 4.35 -3.80 5.35
N ALA A 25 3.52 -4.11 6.34
CA ALA A 25 2.08 -3.87 6.28
C ALA A 25 1.75 -2.38 6.04
N GLU A 26 2.38 -1.48 6.81
CA GLU A 26 2.23 -0.03 6.64
C GLU A 26 2.54 0.43 5.21
N ARG A 27 3.66 -0.04 4.63
CA ARG A 27 4.05 0.32 3.26
C ARG A 27 3.10 -0.20 2.20
N TYR A 28 2.60 -1.44 2.37
CA TYR A 28 1.61 -1.98 1.43
C TYR A 28 0.29 -1.23 1.52
N SER A 29 -0.18 -0.89 2.73
CA SER A 29 -1.36 -0.03 2.90
C SER A 29 -1.18 1.31 2.19
N GLU A 30 -0.05 1.99 2.44
CA GLU A 30 0.27 3.27 1.80
C GLU A 30 0.32 3.17 0.27
N LEU A 31 0.91 2.09 -0.27
CA LEU A 31 0.94 1.84 -1.71
C LEU A 31 -0.48 1.73 -2.28
N TYR A 32 -1.36 0.93 -1.66
CA TYR A 32 -2.73 0.76 -2.14
C TYR A 32 -3.54 2.06 -2.05
N ASP A 33 -3.39 2.82 -0.97
CA ASP A 33 -4.08 4.10 -0.79
C ASP A 33 -3.64 5.13 -1.86
N ASN A 34 -2.34 5.18 -2.14
CA ASN A 34 -1.79 6.06 -3.18
C ASN A 34 -2.28 5.68 -4.58
N GLU A 35 -2.20 4.39 -4.94
CA GLU A 35 -2.66 3.92 -6.25
C GLU A 35 -4.16 4.12 -6.44
N TRP A 36 -4.97 3.86 -5.41
CA TRP A 36 -6.41 4.13 -5.43
C TRP A 36 -6.69 5.63 -5.67
N THR A 37 -6.01 6.49 -4.91
CA THR A 37 -6.18 7.94 -5.01
C THR A 37 -5.78 8.48 -6.38
N ASN A 38 -4.67 7.99 -6.94
CA ASN A 38 -4.20 8.40 -8.26
C ASN A 38 -5.17 7.95 -9.36
N ALA A 39 -5.57 6.68 -9.35
CA ALA A 39 -6.52 6.15 -10.33
C ALA A 39 -7.87 6.89 -10.27
N PHE A 40 -8.37 7.19 -9.05
CA PHE A 40 -9.58 7.97 -8.89
C PHE A 40 -9.45 9.37 -9.48
N LYS A 41 -8.34 10.09 -9.20
CA LYS A 41 -8.12 11.44 -9.73
C LYS A 41 -8.10 11.45 -11.25
N ASP A 42 -7.39 10.52 -11.87
CA ASP A 42 -7.25 10.44 -13.32
C ASP A 42 -8.60 10.13 -14.00
N LEU A 43 -9.36 9.20 -13.45
CA LEU A 43 -10.68 8.85 -13.97
C LEU A 43 -11.71 9.97 -13.74
N ASN A 44 -11.67 10.63 -12.58
CA ASN A 44 -12.59 11.72 -12.29
C ASN A 44 -12.30 12.96 -13.15
N ALA A 45 -11.05 13.17 -13.56
CA ALA A 45 -10.71 14.21 -14.54
C ALA A 45 -11.34 13.93 -15.93
N ILE A 46 -11.63 12.67 -16.26
CA ILE A 46 -12.27 12.26 -17.52
C ILE A 46 -13.79 12.32 -17.41
N TYR A 47 -14.36 11.74 -16.35
CA TYR A 47 -15.81 11.60 -16.21
C TYR A 47 -16.49 12.81 -15.58
N ASN A 48 -15.77 13.56 -14.73
CA ASN A 48 -16.29 14.63 -13.89
C ASN A 48 -17.58 14.22 -13.13
N ASP A 49 -17.63 12.95 -12.73
CA ASP A 49 -18.75 12.30 -12.06
C ASP A 49 -18.14 11.25 -11.13
N GLU A 50 -18.26 11.52 -9.83
CA GLU A 50 -17.68 10.70 -8.78
C GLU A 50 -18.28 9.28 -8.78
N GLN A 51 -19.59 9.15 -8.97
CA GLN A 51 -20.26 7.84 -8.92
C GLN A 51 -19.85 6.97 -10.09
N LYS A 52 -19.74 7.55 -11.30
CA LYS A 52 -19.21 6.82 -12.46
C LYS A 52 -17.75 6.44 -12.27
N THR A 53 -16.95 7.33 -11.68
CA THR A 53 -15.53 7.07 -11.42
C THR A 53 -15.36 5.89 -10.46
N ILE A 54 -16.10 5.88 -9.34
CA ILE A 54 -16.08 4.79 -8.36
C ILE A 54 -16.54 3.48 -9.00
N ALA A 55 -17.58 3.51 -9.84
CA ALA A 55 -18.07 2.32 -10.53
C ALA A 55 -17.05 1.73 -11.53
N MET A 56 -16.18 2.56 -12.11
CA MET A 56 -15.21 2.13 -13.12
C MET A 56 -13.91 1.54 -12.53
N LEU A 57 -13.48 2.00 -11.35
CA LEU A 57 -12.28 1.49 -10.66
C LEU A 57 -12.23 -0.06 -10.55
N PRO A 58 -13.29 -0.77 -10.11
CA PRO A 58 -13.26 -2.24 -10.02
C PRO A 58 -13.21 -2.93 -11.40
N VAL A 59 -13.75 -2.29 -12.45
CA VAL A 59 -13.70 -2.82 -13.83
C VAL A 59 -12.25 -2.86 -14.32
N ILE A 60 -11.46 -1.83 -14.02
CA ILE A 60 -10.04 -1.76 -14.42
C ILE A 60 -9.21 -2.84 -13.71
N LEU A 61 -9.45 -3.05 -12.41
CA LEU A 61 -8.75 -4.07 -11.63
C LEU A 61 -9.07 -5.49 -12.10
N THR A 62 -10.32 -5.75 -12.53
CA THR A 62 -10.75 -7.06 -13.05
C THR A 62 -10.25 -7.34 -14.46
N VAL A 63 -10.16 -6.33 -15.33
CA VAL A 63 -9.53 -6.50 -16.66
C VAL A 63 -8.03 -6.80 -16.53
N SER A 64 -7.36 -6.15 -15.57
CA SER A 64 -5.92 -6.32 -15.33
C SER A 64 -5.54 -7.74 -14.87
N THR A 65 -6.40 -8.41 -14.11
CA THR A 65 -6.19 -9.81 -13.70
C THR A 65 -6.48 -10.79 -14.83
N PHE A 66 -7.41 -10.45 -15.73
CA PHE A 66 -7.72 -11.28 -16.89
C PHE A 66 -6.62 -11.25 -17.96
N ILE A 67 -6.02 -10.09 -18.22
CA ILE A 67 -4.93 -9.96 -19.21
C ILE A 67 -3.63 -10.63 -18.75
N LYS A 68 -3.35 -10.67 -17.44
CA LYS A 68 -2.16 -11.37 -16.90
C LYS A 68 -2.29 -12.91 -16.89
N MET A 69 -3.48 -13.45 -17.19
CA MET A 69 -3.76 -14.88 -17.14
C MET A 69 -3.81 -15.53 -18.54
N CYS A 70 -3.62 -14.75 -19.61
CA CYS A 70 -3.37 -15.23 -20.98
C CYS A 70 -1.90 -15.03 -21.35
#